data_AF-A9A2A3-F1
#
_entry.id   AF-A9A2A3-F1
#
_cell.length_a   1.000
_cell.length_b   1.000
_cell.length_c   1.000
_cell.angle_alpha   90.00
_cell.angle_beta   90.00
_cell.angle_gamma   90.00
#
_symmetry.space_group_name_H-M   'P 1'
#
loop_
_entity.id
_entity.type
_entity.pdbx_description
1 polymer ?
#
loop_
_entity_poly.entity_id
_entity_poly.type
_entity_poly.pdbx_seq_one_letter_code
_entity_poly.pdbx_strand_id
1 'polypeptide(L)'
;MKYALAVLPLMAILMVGSGFAFAESYEIKIPSGASDENFPYFWSQKDTGETSGIITIFPGDTITWSNADTAFHTITSINPTGERTPTPDDENGLFDSGFFTAGKSFTHQFDELGDFYYYCTLHPWMNGVVHVVLDPGSVKSIDGIASGYTDDGLGFEVKYFLDAHLAPAVHVNPDEKTLTFTLTGESNNEHLTITLPKELIDNPTSVWVDGNMVEFESDSTISGNTATQLVIPLDNTSREVKIMGSKVIPEFGGIALLVLTISIISVIIFSKKTSLIALR
;
A
#
# COMPACT_ATOMS: atom_id res chain seq x y z
N MET A 1 -48.81 14.26 50.99
CA MET A 1 -48.71 14.61 49.56
C MET A 1 -47.56 15.58 49.35
N LYS A 2 -46.56 15.15 48.57
CA LYS A 2 -45.64 15.91 47.69
C LYS A 2 -44.29 15.20 47.67
N TYR A 3 -44.20 14.19 46.81
CA TYR A 3 -42.93 13.64 46.35
C TYR A 3 -42.29 14.72 45.47
N ALA A 4 -41.13 15.24 45.86
CA ALA A 4 -40.32 16.07 44.99
C ALA A 4 -39.43 15.12 44.16
N LEU A 5 -39.85 14.86 42.91
CA LEU A 5 -39.01 14.25 41.89
C LEU A 5 -37.88 15.24 41.59
N ALA A 6 -36.66 14.94 42.03
CA ALA A 6 -35.47 15.64 41.56
C ALA A 6 -35.12 15.07 40.18
N VAL A 7 -35.48 15.80 39.12
CA VAL A 7 -34.99 15.54 37.77
C VAL A 7 -33.56 16.04 37.72
N LEU A 8 -32.59 15.12 37.78
CA LEU A 8 -31.20 15.43 37.46
C LEU A 8 -31.11 15.75 35.96
N PRO A 9 -30.60 16.92 35.54
CA PRO A 9 -30.34 17.16 34.14
C PRO A 9 -29.16 16.25 33.75
N LEU A 10 -29.45 15.28 32.87
CA LEU A 10 -28.44 14.49 32.18
C LEU A 10 -27.66 15.45 31.27
N MET A 11 -26.58 15.99 31.77
CA MET A 11 -25.65 16.81 30.99
C MET A 11 -24.91 15.85 30.05
N ALA A 12 -25.45 15.69 28.83
CA ALA A 12 -24.76 15.02 27.75
C ALA A 12 -23.50 15.84 27.44
N ILE A 13 -22.36 15.41 27.97
CA ILE A 13 -21.05 15.87 27.52
C ILE A 13 -20.93 15.31 26.10
N LEU A 14 -21.24 16.15 25.12
CA LEU A 14 -20.78 15.93 23.75
C LEU A 14 -19.25 15.94 23.83
N MET A 15 -18.63 14.76 23.90
CA MET A 15 -17.22 14.63 23.54
C MET A 15 -17.15 14.85 22.04
N VAL A 16 -17.08 16.12 21.64
CA VAL A 16 -16.53 16.48 20.34
C VAL A 16 -15.06 16.11 20.45
N GLY A 17 -14.71 14.91 19.99
CA GLY A 17 -13.33 14.55 19.71
C GLY A 17 -12.84 15.42 18.57
N SER A 18 -12.40 16.63 18.87
CA SER A 18 -11.56 17.40 17.98
C SER A 18 -10.22 16.65 17.89
N GLY A 19 -10.09 15.80 16.88
CA GLY A 19 -8.78 15.34 16.43
C GLY A 19 -8.00 16.56 16.00
N PHE A 20 -7.16 17.08 16.89
CA PHE A 20 -6.18 18.09 16.54
C PHE A 20 -5.18 17.40 15.59
N ALA A 21 -5.28 17.67 14.29
CA ALA A 21 -4.18 17.42 13.38
C ALA A 21 -3.06 18.37 13.79
N PHE A 22 -2.06 17.85 14.49
CA PHE A 22 -0.82 18.59 14.70
C PHE A 22 0.04 18.37 13.46
N ALA A 23 0.48 19.45 12.83
CA ALA A 23 1.51 19.39 11.80
C ALA A 23 2.74 18.66 12.36
N GLU A 24 3.11 17.55 11.74
CA GLU A 24 4.28 16.74 12.07
C GLU A 24 5.52 17.29 11.35
N SER A 25 6.70 16.93 11.86
CA SER A 25 7.98 17.32 11.27
C SER A 25 8.86 16.11 11.04
N TYR A 26 9.21 15.88 9.77
CA TYR A 26 10.08 14.79 9.34
C TYR A 26 11.49 15.31 9.04
N GLU A 27 12.51 14.47 9.23
CA GLU A 27 13.89 14.80 8.88
C GLU A 27 14.47 13.78 7.89
N ILE A 28 14.96 14.28 6.74
CA ILE A 28 15.68 13.51 5.73
C ILE A 28 17.12 13.98 5.69
N LYS A 29 18.06 13.07 5.92
CA LYS A 29 19.49 13.36 5.88
C LYS A 29 20.05 13.10 4.49
N ILE A 30 20.90 14.00 4.03
CA ILE A 30 21.84 13.76 2.93
C ILE A 30 23.11 13.18 3.57
N PRO A 31 23.40 11.88 3.40
CA PRO A 31 24.52 11.22 4.07
C PRO A 31 25.87 11.66 3.49
N SER A 32 26.93 11.49 4.29
CA SER A 32 28.31 11.69 3.81
C SER A 32 28.61 10.76 2.63
N GLY A 33 29.02 11.33 1.51
CA GLY A 33 29.28 10.60 0.26
C GLY A 33 28.12 10.61 -0.74
N ALA A 34 26.98 11.24 -0.44
CA ALA A 34 25.84 11.31 -1.37
C ALA A 34 26.18 12.03 -2.70
N SER A 35 27.21 12.89 -2.71
CA SER A 35 27.75 13.49 -3.94
C SER A 35 28.52 12.53 -4.85
N ASP A 36 28.75 11.27 -4.45
CA ASP A 36 29.28 10.23 -5.32
C ASP A 36 28.10 9.44 -5.91
N GLU A 37 27.97 9.42 -7.23
CA GLU A 37 26.92 8.69 -7.95
C GLU A 37 26.89 7.18 -7.65
N ASN A 38 28.03 6.61 -7.19
CA ASN A 38 28.16 5.19 -6.85
C ASN A 38 27.84 4.89 -5.38
N PHE A 39 27.49 5.91 -4.59
CA PHE A 39 27.17 5.71 -3.18
C PHE A 39 25.81 4.99 -3.04
N PRO A 40 25.64 4.06 -2.08
CA PRO A 40 24.48 3.15 -2.07
C PRO A 40 23.11 3.81 -1.85
N TYR A 41 23.06 5.00 -1.26
CA TYR A 41 21.84 5.76 -1.03
C TYR A 41 22.10 7.25 -0.81
N PHE A 42 21.19 8.10 -1.27
CA PHE A 42 21.38 9.56 -1.25
C PHE A 42 20.54 10.27 -0.19
N TRP A 43 19.61 9.55 0.43
CA TRP A 43 18.67 10.04 1.42
C TRP A 43 18.60 9.05 2.58
N SER A 44 18.32 9.54 3.78
CA SER A 44 18.04 8.67 4.93
C SER A 44 17.05 9.37 5.86
N GLN A 45 15.84 8.81 5.97
CA GLN A 45 14.85 9.28 6.92
C GLN A 45 15.33 8.98 8.35
N LYS A 46 15.27 9.99 9.22
CA LYS A 46 15.81 9.89 10.58
C LYS A 46 15.12 8.85 11.44
N ASP A 47 13.79 8.75 11.36
CA ASP A 47 13.01 7.94 12.28
C ASP A 47 12.86 6.48 11.83
N THR A 48 12.76 6.26 10.51
CA THR A 48 12.57 4.93 9.92
C THR A 48 13.86 4.31 9.39
N GLY A 49 14.86 5.13 9.06
CA GLY A 49 16.07 4.69 8.36
C GLY A 49 15.85 4.43 6.86
N GLU A 50 14.65 4.67 6.33
CA GLU A 50 14.32 4.48 4.91
C GLU A 50 15.20 5.36 4.00
N THR A 51 15.69 4.80 2.90
CA THR A 51 16.73 5.43 2.07
C THR A 51 16.33 5.73 0.62
N SER A 52 15.11 5.38 0.23
CA SER A 52 14.60 5.62 -1.12
C SER A 52 14.46 7.11 -1.49
N GLY A 53 14.40 8.00 -0.50
CA GLY A 53 14.03 9.41 -0.73
C GLY A 53 12.54 9.61 -0.98
N ILE A 54 11.74 8.56 -0.76
CA ILE A 54 10.28 8.62 -0.84
C ILE A 54 9.74 8.77 0.58
N ILE A 55 8.79 9.68 0.79
CA ILE A 55 8.10 9.87 2.06
C ILE A 55 6.64 10.23 1.82
N THR A 56 5.75 9.80 2.72
CA THR A 56 4.33 10.14 2.69
C THR A 56 3.99 10.92 3.96
N ILE A 57 3.33 12.07 3.80
CA ILE A 57 3.01 13.01 4.87
C ILE A 57 1.58 13.55 4.71
N PHE A 58 1.07 14.24 5.73
CA PHE A 58 -0.21 14.95 5.68
C PHE A 58 -0.05 16.41 5.21
N PRO A 59 -1.12 17.02 4.67
CA PRO A 59 -1.19 18.47 4.51
C PRO A 59 -0.90 19.21 5.82
N GLY A 60 -0.06 20.23 5.73
CA GLY A 60 0.44 21.02 6.85
C GLY A 60 1.72 20.45 7.49
N ASP A 61 2.14 19.23 7.14
CA ASP A 61 3.39 18.67 7.65
C ASP A 61 4.62 19.34 7.04
N THR A 62 5.74 19.21 7.73
CA THR A 62 7.00 19.83 7.34
C THR A 62 8.09 18.78 7.17
N ILE A 63 8.89 18.90 6.10
CA ILE A 63 10.11 18.10 5.92
C ILE A 63 11.32 19.01 6.07
N THR A 64 12.30 18.56 6.86
CA THR A 64 13.62 19.17 6.97
C THR A 64 14.67 18.27 6.34
N TRP A 65 15.32 18.74 5.29
CA TRP A 65 16.50 18.10 4.72
C TRP A 65 17.75 18.64 5.40
N SER A 66 18.60 17.77 5.93
CA SER A 66 19.86 18.15 6.58
C SER A 66 21.08 17.61 5.82
N ASN A 67 22.03 18.50 5.53
CA ASN A 67 23.25 18.13 4.81
C ASN A 67 24.30 17.59 5.79
N ALA A 68 24.41 16.27 5.91
CA ALA A 68 25.49 15.60 6.64
C ALA A 68 26.69 15.27 5.73
N ASP A 69 26.60 15.59 4.44
CA ASP A 69 27.68 15.49 3.49
C ASP A 69 28.63 16.69 3.59
N THR A 70 29.82 16.53 3.02
CA THR A 70 30.82 17.60 2.90
C THR A 70 30.62 18.46 1.66
N ALA A 71 29.93 17.92 0.65
CA ALA A 71 29.59 18.62 -0.59
C ALA A 71 28.44 19.63 -0.40
N PHE A 72 28.33 20.58 -1.33
CA PHE A 72 27.15 21.44 -1.43
C PHE A 72 25.98 20.65 -2.03
N HIS A 73 24.78 20.89 -1.53
CA HIS A 73 23.57 20.25 -2.05
C HIS A 73 22.45 21.28 -2.23
N THR A 74 21.42 20.87 -2.98
CA THR A 74 20.14 21.59 -3.09
C THR A 74 19.01 20.59 -2.91
N ILE A 75 17.85 21.08 -2.51
CA ILE A 75 16.57 20.41 -2.62
C ILE A 75 15.74 21.29 -3.55
N THR A 76 15.51 20.79 -4.76
CA THR A 76 14.83 21.54 -5.80
C THR A 76 13.72 20.68 -6.37
N SER A 77 12.49 21.20 -6.41
CA SER A 77 11.35 20.49 -6.98
C SER A 77 11.41 20.45 -8.51
N ILE A 78 10.83 19.42 -9.12
CA ILE A 78 10.66 19.29 -10.58
C ILE A 78 9.16 19.22 -10.90
N ASN A 79 8.74 19.87 -11.98
CA ASN A 79 7.39 19.68 -12.52
C ASN A 79 7.22 18.22 -13.03
N PRO A 80 6.03 17.60 -12.93
CA PRO A 80 5.71 16.30 -13.53
C PRO A 80 6.15 16.11 -15.00
N THR A 81 6.28 17.17 -15.79
CA THR A 81 6.78 17.11 -17.19
C THR A 81 8.31 17.05 -17.31
N GLY A 82 9.05 17.09 -16.20
CA GLY A 82 10.51 17.14 -16.17
C GLY A 82 11.11 18.52 -16.47
N GLU A 83 10.27 19.55 -16.65
CA GLU A 83 10.74 20.91 -16.89
C GLU A 83 11.23 21.59 -15.61
N ARG A 84 12.32 22.33 -15.78
CA ARG A 84 13.18 22.82 -14.71
C ARG A 84 13.05 24.34 -14.61
N THR A 85 12.16 24.83 -13.76
CA THR A 85 12.24 26.17 -13.17
C THR A 85 11.12 26.38 -12.16
N PRO A 86 11.41 26.31 -10.85
CA PRO A 86 10.70 27.10 -9.86
C PRO A 86 11.07 28.57 -10.06
N THR A 87 10.12 29.45 -10.35
CA THR A 87 10.31 30.90 -10.15
C THR A 87 9.81 31.30 -8.75
N PRO A 88 10.28 32.41 -8.17
CA PRO A 88 9.79 32.90 -6.87
C PRO A 88 8.27 33.16 -6.82
N ASP A 89 7.61 33.17 -7.98
CA ASP A 89 6.19 33.46 -8.18
C ASP A 89 5.36 32.19 -8.46
N ASP A 90 5.92 30.99 -8.29
CA ASP A 90 5.22 29.76 -8.64
C ASP A 90 4.17 29.37 -7.59
N GLU A 91 2.91 29.67 -7.91
CA GLU A 91 1.71 29.35 -7.13
C GLU A 91 1.40 27.82 -7.03
N ASN A 92 2.26 26.94 -7.58
CA ASN A 92 1.98 25.50 -7.76
C ASN A 92 2.68 24.56 -6.74
N GLY A 93 3.18 25.07 -5.60
CA GLY A 93 3.84 24.23 -4.59
C GLY A 93 5.25 23.73 -4.97
N LEU A 94 5.94 24.44 -5.88
CA LEU A 94 7.35 24.21 -6.19
C LEU A 94 8.27 24.87 -5.14
N PHE A 95 9.41 24.26 -4.85
CA PHE A 95 10.39 24.73 -3.86
C PHE A 95 11.83 24.58 -4.35
N ASP A 96 12.67 25.54 -3.97
CA ASP A 96 14.12 25.48 -4.17
C ASP A 96 14.84 25.99 -2.92
N SER A 97 15.67 25.16 -2.32
CA SER A 97 16.48 25.54 -1.16
C SER A 97 17.59 26.53 -1.51
N GLY A 98 17.96 26.63 -2.79
CA GLY A 98 19.28 27.12 -3.20
C GLY A 98 20.39 26.23 -2.64
N PHE A 99 21.64 26.66 -2.75
CA PHE A 99 22.78 25.90 -2.22
C PHE A 99 22.82 25.95 -0.69
N PHE A 100 22.92 24.79 -0.06
CA PHE A 100 23.23 24.71 1.37
C PHE A 100 24.42 23.78 1.66
N THR A 101 25.25 24.25 2.59
CA THR A 101 26.55 23.66 2.93
C THR A 101 26.41 22.53 3.97
N ALA A 102 27.50 21.80 4.22
CA ALA A 102 27.60 20.86 5.32
C ALA A 102 27.07 21.45 6.64
N GLY A 103 26.27 20.67 7.38
CA GLY A 103 25.65 21.05 8.65
C GLY A 103 24.51 22.06 8.54
N LYS A 104 24.10 22.46 7.33
CA LYS A 104 22.92 23.29 7.09
C LYS A 104 21.72 22.44 6.72
N SER A 105 20.54 23.05 6.84
CA SER A 105 19.27 22.39 6.56
C SER A 105 18.35 23.32 5.79
N PHE A 106 17.43 22.72 5.06
CA PHE A 106 16.32 23.38 4.40
C PHE A 106 15.02 22.74 4.88
N THR A 107 14.00 23.57 5.10
CA THR A 107 12.72 23.14 5.64
C THR A 107 11.61 23.64 4.74
N HIS A 108 10.68 22.76 4.38
CA HIS A 108 9.51 23.08 3.58
C HIS A 108 8.25 22.47 4.19
N GLN A 109 7.19 23.28 4.28
CA GLN A 109 5.86 22.84 4.69
C GLN A 109 5.04 22.52 3.44
N PHE A 110 4.32 21.41 3.48
CA PHE A 110 3.51 20.93 2.38
C PHE A 110 2.03 21.06 2.73
N ASP A 111 1.38 22.09 2.22
CA ASP A 111 -0.04 22.36 2.50
C ASP A 111 -0.99 21.75 1.46
N GLU A 112 -0.50 21.51 0.25
CA GLU A 112 -1.29 21.03 -0.88
C GLU A 112 -1.09 19.54 -1.13
N LEU A 113 -2.17 18.85 -1.47
CA LEU A 113 -2.14 17.42 -1.82
C LEU A 113 -1.41 17.19 -3.14
N GLY A 114 -0.72 16.05 -3.25
CA GLY A 114 -0.09 15.60 -4.49
C GLY A 114 1.31 15.04 -4.32
N ASP A 115 1.94 14.76 -5.46
CA ASP A 115 3.28 14.22 -5.55
C ASP A 115 4.28 15.32 -5.91
N PHE A 116 5.25 15.54 -5.02
CA PHE A 116 6.28 16.55 -5.16
C PHE A 116 7.64 15.88 -5.37
N TYR A 117 8.05 15.81 -6.63
CA TYR A 117 9.36 15.30 -7.01
C TYR A 117 10.44 16.32 -6.68
N TYR A 118 11.52 15.87 -6.08
CA TYR A 118 12.67 16.71 -5.77
C TYR A 118 13.99 16.02 -6.10
N TYR A 119 15.02 16.83 -6.30
CA TYR A 119 16.36 16.36 -6.63
C TYR A 119 17.42 17.39 -6.22
N CYS A 120 18.69 16.98 -6.32
CA CYS A 120 19.82 17.90 -6.21
C CYS A 120 20.26 18.43 -7.58
N THR A 121 20.34 19.74 -7.73
CA THR A 121 20.75 20.39 -8.99
C THR A 121 22.20 20.14 -9.37
N LEU A 122 23.07 19.94 -8.36
CA LEU A 122 24.50 19.62 -8.53
C LEU A 122 24.75 18.13 -8.76
N HIS A 123 23.87 17.29 -8.23
CA HIS A 123 24.01 15.83 -8.19
C HIS A 123 22.70 15.19 -8.68
N PRO A 124 22.40 15.21 -9.99
CA PRO A 124 21.06 14.90 -10.51
C PRO A 124 20.61 13.44 -10.32
N TRP A 125 21.49 12.54 -9.90
CA TRP A 125 21.14 11.16 -9.52
C TRP A 125 20.39 11.09 -8.18
N MET A 126 20.49 12.12 -7.34
CA MET A 126 19.79 12.19 -6.06
C MET A 126 18.35 12.63 -6.30
N ASN A 127 17.41 11.68 -6.38
CA ASN A 127 15.99 11.92 -6.65
C ASN A 127 15.13 11.42 -5.48
N GLY A 128 14.04 12.11 -5.18
CA GLY A 128 13.08 11.73 -4.15
C GLY A 128 11.67 12.23 -4.48
N VAL A 129 10.70 11.77 -3.69
CA VAL A 129 9.28 12.09 -3.84
C VAL A 129 8.65 12.31 -2.48
N VAL A 130 7.88 13.40 -2.35
CA VAL A 130 7.01 13.63 -1.20
C VAL A 130 5.58 13.41 -1.66
N HIS A 131 4.89 12.45 -1.06
CA HIS A 131 3.47 12.18 -1.26
C HIS A 131 2.68 12.90 -0.15
N VAL A 132 1.91 13.92 -0.51
CA VAL A 132 1.06 14.66 0.43
C VAL A 132 -0.37 14.17 0.24
N VAL A 133 -0.89 13.46 1.24
CA VAL A 133 -2.18 12.77 1.16
C VAL A 133 -3.02 13.02 2.42
N LEU A 134 -4.35 13.05 2.30
CA LEU A 134 -5.24 13.32 3.43
C LEU A 134 -5.23 12.22 4.49
N ASP A 135 -4.89 10.99 4.10
CA ASP A 135 -4.70 9.88 5.03
C ASP A 135 -3.63 8.88 4.51
N PRO A 136 -2.37 8.99 4.98
CA PRO A 136 -1.25 8.10 4.72
C PRO A 136 -1.36 6.77 5.47
N GLY A 137 -2.54 6.41 5.99
CA GLY A 137 -2.86 5.21 6.76
C GLY A 137 -1.86 4.08 6.54
N SER A 138 -0.95 3.95 7.52
CA SER A 138 0.07 2.90 7.63
C SER A 138 -0.36 1.63 6.92
N VAL A 139 0.38 1.24 5.88
CA VAL A 139 0.13 0.03 5.08
C VAL A 139 -0.42 -1.08 5.99
N LYS A 140 -1.71 -1.36 5.84
CA LYS A 140 -2.43 -2.34 6.65
C LYS A 140 -2.28 -3.70 5.97
N SER A 141 -2.39 -4.78 6.74
CA SER A 141 -2.41 -6.13 6.20
C SER A 141 -3.66 -6.88 6.63
N ILE A 142 -4.10 -7.81 5.78
CA ILE A 142 -5.00 -8.91 6.14
C ILE A 142 -4.21 -10.19 5.94
N ASP A 143 -4.00 -10.91 7.03
CA ASP A 143 -3.29 -12.19 7.03
C ASP A 143 -4.27 -13.37 6.91
N GLY A 144 -3.78 -14.52 6.45
CA GLY A 144 -4.55 -15.76 6.47
C GLY A 144 -5.62 -15.88 5.39
N ILE A 145 -5.61 -15.01 4.37
CA ILE A 145 -6.55 -15.11 3.25
C ILE A 145 -6.30 -16.43 2.53
N ALA A 146 -7.39 -17.14 2.20
CA ALA A 146 -7.32 -18.45 1.55
C ALA A 146 -6.47 -19.50 2.31
N SER A 147 -6.29 -19.37 3.63
CA SER A 147 -5.59 -20.35 4.48
C SER A 147 -6.12 -21.78 4.33
N GLY A 148 -7.43 -21.95 4.09
CA GLY A 148 -8.01 -23.27 3.78
C GLY A 148 -7.59 -23.88 2.44
N TYR A 149 -6.86 -23.14 1.60
CA TYR A 149 -6.40 -23.55 0.28
C TYR A 149 -4.87 -23.64 0.15
N THR A 150 -4.09 -23.26 1.18
CA THR A 150 -2.64 -23.41 1.18
C THR A 150 -2.20 -24.70 1.86
N ASP A 151 -1.11 -25.30 1.37
CA ASP A 151 -0.58 -26.56 1.92
C ASP A 151 -0.08 -26.42 3.37
N ASP A 152 0.35 -25.22 3.76
CA ASP A 152 0.81 -24.88 5.11
C ASP A 152 -0.29 -24.39 6.06
N GLY A 153 -1.50 -24.14 5.53
CA GLY A 153 -2.63 -23.59 6.29
C GLY A 153 -2.44 -22.13 6.74
N LEU A 154 -1.38 -21.44 6.30
CA LEU A 154 -1.08 -20.07 6.73
C LEU A 154 -1.80 -19.02 5.88
N GLY A 155 -2.21 -19.35 4.65
CA GLY A 155 -2.82 -18.40 3.73
C GLY A 155 -1.85 -17.34 3.22
N PHE A 156 -2.41 -16.25 2.70
CA PHE A 156 -1.68 -15.14 2.09
C PHE A 156 -1.86 -13.87 2.92
N GLU A 157 -0.78 -13.09 3.01
CA GLU A 157 -0.83 -11.70 3.42
C GLU A 157 -1.23 -10.84 2.21
N VAL A 158 -2.26 -10.02 2.39
CA VAL A 158 -2.62 -8.95 1.44
C VAL A 158 -2.42 -7.62 2.13
N LYS A 159 -1.59 -6.77 1.51
CA LYS A 159 -1.34 -5.42 2.00
C LYS A 159 -2.28 -4.46 1.31
N TYR A 160 -2.81 -3.50 2.04
CA TYR A 160 -3.66 -2.47 1.49
C TYR A 160 -3.41 -1.13 2.17
N PHE A 161 -3.80 -0.09 1.47
CA PHE A 161 -3.74 1.28 1.92
C PHE A 161 -5.13 1.88 1.73
N LEU A 162 -5.73 2.22 2.87
CA LEU A 162 -7.04 2.84 2.99
C LEU A 162 -7.14 3.39 4.42
N ASP A 163 -7.74 4.56 4.57
CA ASP A 163 -8.05 5.16 5.88
C ASP A 163 -9.08 4.34 6.67
N ALA A 164 -10.05 3.76 5.97
CA ALA A 164 -10.94 2.73 6.49
C ALA A 164 -10.26 1.36 6.64
N HIS A 165 -10.91 0.44 7.35
CA HIS A 165 -10.43 -0.93 7.51
C HIS A 165 -11.16 -1.88 6.57
N LEU A 166 -10.44 -2.80 5.94
CA LEU A 166 -11.05 -3.98 5.35
C LEU A 166 -11.34 -5.01 6.45
N ALA A 167 -12.51 -5.66 6.37
CA ALA A 167 -12.86 -6.77 7.24
C ALA A 167 -11.83 -7.90 7.07
N PRO A 168 -11.36 -8.54 8.15
CA PRO A 168 -10.39 -9.64 8.04
C PRO A 168 -10.93 -10.85 7.27
N ALA A 169 -12.25 -11.06 7.28
CA ALA A 169 -12.90 -12.13 6.56
C ALA A 169 -13.07 -11.77 5.08
N VAL A 170 -12.12 -12.20 4.24
CA VAL A 170 -12.20 -12.08 2.78
C VAL A 170 -12.95 -13.27 2.21
N HIS A 171 -13.97 -13.02 1.40
CA HIS A 171 -14.68 -14.09 0.70
C HIS A 171 -13.90 -14.50 -0.55
N VAL A 172 -13.37 -15.72 -0.53
CA VAL A 172 -12.61 -16.32 -1.62
C VAL A 172 -13.53 -17.28 -2.36
N ASN A 173 -13.79 -17.02 -3.64
CA ASN A 173 -14.61 -17.89 -4.49
C ASN A 173 -13.79 -18.37 -5.69
N PRO A 174 -13.25 -19.61 -5.64
CA PRO A 174 -12.43 -20.14 -6.72
C PRO A 174 -13.19 -20.43 -8.01
N ASP A 175 -14.46 -20.83 -7.90
CA ASP A 175 -15.30 -21.18 -9.06
C ASP A 175 -15.61 -19.93 -9.89
N GLU A 176 -15.89 -18.81 -9.20
CA GLU A 176 -16.09 -17.50 -9.84
C GLU A 176 -14.77 -16.73 -10.06
N LYS A 177 -13.66 -17.23 -9.50
CA LYS A 177 -12.34 -16.60 -9.53
C LYS A 177 -12.35 -15.19 -8.93
N THR A 178 -13.04 -15.04 -7.80
CA THR A 178 -13.21 -13.74 -7.14
C THR A 178 -12.67 -13.72 -5.71
N LEU A 179 -12.18 -12.54 -5.32
CA LEU A 179 -11.97 -12.12 -3.94
C LEU A 179 -12.94 -10.99 -3.63
N THR A 180 -13.67 -11.07 -2.53
CA THR A 180 -14.56 -10.00 -2.07
C THR A 180 -14.11 -9.49 -0.72
N PHE A 181 -13.80 -8.20 -0.66
CA PHE A 181 -13.40 -7.46 0.52
C PHE A 181 -14.56 -6.58 0.99
N THR A 182 -14.77 -6.51 2.30
CA THR A 182 -15.79 -5.65 2.90
C THR A 182 -15.12 -4.50 3.62
N LEU A 183 -15.56 -3.26 3.38
CA LEU A 183 -15.09 -2.08 4.08
C LEU A 183 -15.86 -1.95 5.41
N THR A 184 -15.11 -1.74 6.49
CA THR A 184 -15.60 -1.56 7.86
C THR A 184 -15.39 -0.12 8.30
N GLY A 185 -16.14 0.79 7.66
CA GLY A 185 -16.04 2.23 7.92
C GLY A 185 -16.32 3.05 6.67
N GLU A 186 -16.36 4.36 6.85
CA GLU A 186 -16.36 5.33 5.75
C GLU A 186 -14.92 5.73 5.45
N SER A 187 -14.61 5.83 4.17
CA SER A 187 -13.33 6.26 3.63
C SER A 187 -13.47 7.69 3.14
N ASN A 188 -12.59 8.59 3.55
CA ASN A 188 -12.36 9.88 2.90
C ASN A 188 -11.37 9.74 1.73
N ASN A 189 -10.63 8.63 1.65
CA ASN A 189 -9.80 8.31 0.50
C ASN A 189 -10.70 7.94 -0.69
N GLU A 190 -10.40 8.53 -1.84
CA GLU A 190 -11.09 8.25 -3.11
C GLU A 190 -10.60 6.97 -3.78
N HIS A 191 -9.56 6.33 -3.23
CA HIS A 191 -8.97 5.11 -3.78
C HIS A 191 -8.58 4.12 -2.67
N LEU A 192 -8.78 2.83 -2.95
CA LEU A 192 -8.14 1.71 -2.27
C LEU A 192 -6.94 1.25 -3.09
N THR A 193 -5.75 1.30 -2.49
CA THR A 193 -4.57 0.65 -3.07
C THR A 193 -4.38 -0.71 -2.40
N ILE A 194 -4.38 -1.79 -3.17
CA ILE A 194 -4.29 -3.16 -2.65
C ILE A 194 -3.25 -3.96 -3.41
N THR A 195 -2.36 -4.63 -2.69
CA THR A 195 -1.29 -5.47 -3.25
C THR A 195 -1.63 -6.93 -3.02
N LEU A 196 -1.87 -7.64 -4.12
CA LEU A 196 -2.35 -9.01 -4.17
C LEU A 196 -1.21 -9.94 -4.63
N PRO A 197 -0.86 -11.00 -3.87
CA PRO A 197 0.05 -12.03 -4.36
C PRO A 197 -0.53 -12.73 -5.59
N LYS A 198 0.29 -12.97 -6.64
CA LYS A 198 -0.18 -13.66 -7.86
C LYS A 198 -0.57 -15.11 -7.61
N GLU A 199 -0.01 -15.72 -6.57
CA GLU A 199 -0.41 -17.07 -6.13
C GLU A 199 -1.83 -17.08 -5.53
N LEU A 200 -2.28 -15.96 -4.95
CA LEU A 200 -3.64 -15.79 -4.43
C LEU A 200 -4.64 -15.52 -5.54
N ILE A 201 -4.33 -14.54 -6.39
CA ILE A 201 -5.16 -14.16 -7.53
C ILE A 201 -4.25 -13.77 -8.69
N ASP A 202 -4.37 -14.49 -9.79
CA ASP A 202 -3.60 -14.21 -11.00
C ASP A 202 -4.39 -13.30 -11.93
N ASN A 203 -3.66 -12.41 -12.60
CA ASN A 203 -4.14 -11.46 -13.61
C ASN A 203 -5.55 -10.90 -13.33
N PRO A 204 -5.70 -9.96 -12.37
CA PRO A 204 -6.97 -9.26 -12.13
C PRO A 204 -7.53 -8.66 -13.43
N THR A 205 -8.74 -9.05 -13.81
CA THR A 205 -9.37 -8.65 -15.07
C THR A 205 -10.44 -7.59 -14.91
N SER A 206 -11.10 -7.55 -13.75
CA SER A 206 -12.22 -6.64 -13.50
C SER A 206 -12.45 -6.45 -12.01
N VAL A 207 -12.88 -5.25 -11.64
CA VAL A 207 -13.18 -4.85 -10.27
C VAL A 207 -14.61 -4.30 -10.21
N TRP A 208 -15.32 -4.64 -9.14
CA TRP A 208 -16.64 -4.10 -8.83
C TRP A 208 -16.63 -3.46 -7.45
N VAL A 209 -17.23 -2.29 -7.35
CA VAL A 209 -17.46 -1.58 -6.09
C VAL A 209 -18.97 -1.51 -5.88
N ASP A 210 -19.45 -2.08 -4.78
CA ASP A 210 -20.89 -2.19 -4.46
C ASP A 210 -21.75 -2.74 -5.63
N GLY A 211 -21.20 -3.70 -6.37
CA GLY A 211 -21.86 -4.35 -7.50
C GLY A 211 -21.75 -3.62 -8.84
N ASN A 212 -21.18 -2.42 -8.88
CA ASN A 212 -20.93 -1.68 -10.12
C ASN A 212 -19.50 -1.90 -10.59
N MET A 213 -19.30 -2.21 -11.86
CA MET A 213 -17.97 -2.37 -12.43
C MET A 213 -17.27 -1.01 -12.53
N VAL A 214 -16.00 -0.94 -12.12
CA VAL A 214 -15.19 0.28 -12.14
C VAL A 214 -13.92 0.07 -12.97
N GLU A 215 -13.40 1.15 -13.54
CA GLU A 215 -12.04 1.16 -14.06
C GLU A 215 -11.04 1.26 -12.91
N PHE A 216 -9.91 0.58 -13.03
CA PHE A 216 -8.86 0.51 -12.01
C PHE A 216 -7.50 0.50 -12.69
N GLU A 217 -6.48 0.98 -11.98
CA GLU A 217 -5.10 0.87 -12.43
C GLU A 217 -4.45 -0.38 -11.85
N SER A 218 -3.49 -0.97 -12.57
CA SER A 218 -2.78 -2.16 -12.11
C SER A 218 -1.29 -2.12 -12.46
N ASP A 219 -0.44 -2.48 -11.50
CA ASP A 219 0.99 -2.74 -11.71
C ASP A 219 1.33 -4.17 -11.27
N SER A 220 1.77 -4.98 -12.23
CA SER A 220 2.17 -6.38 -12.02
C SER A 220 3.69 -6.60 -12.05
N THR A 221 4.47 -5.52 -12.12
CA THR A 221 5.94 -5.52 -12.17
C THR A 221 6.59 -5.40 -10.79
N ILE A 222 5.79 -5.10 -9.77
CA ILE A 222 6.22 -5.00 -8.38
C ILE A 222 6.72 -6.33 -7.81
N SER A 223 7.53 -6.25 -6.74
CA SER A 223 8.02 -7.41 -5.99
C SER A 223 8.61 -8.53 -6.85
N GLY A 224 9.34 -8.18 -7.92
CA GLY A 224 9.92 -9.16 -8.84
C GLY A 224 8.87 -9.97 -9.62
N ASN A 225 7.74 -9.36 -9.98
CA ASN A 225 6.60 -9.98 -10.67
C ASN A 225 5.82 -11.02 -9.85
N THR A 226 5.94 -11.04 -8.52
CA THR A 226 5.25 -12.00 -7.64
C THR A 226 3.91 -11.49 -7.08
N ALA A 227 3.63 -10.20 -7.25
CA ALA A 227 2.40 -9.56 -6.82
C ALA A 227 1.86 -8.62 -7.90
N THR A 228 0.59 -8.25 -7.75
CA THR A 228 -0.08 -7.21 -8.54
C THR A 228 -0.67 -6.19 -7.58
N GLN A 229 -0.31 -4.93 -7.74
CA GLN A 229 -0.93 -3.81 -7.04
C GLN A 229 -2.06 -3.25 -7.90
N LEU A 230 -3.20 -2.98 -7.27
CA LEU A 230 -4.35 -2.34 -7.88
C LEU A 230 -4.64 -1.01 -7.18
N VAL A 231 -5.03 0.01 -7.95
CA VAL A 231 -5.59 1.26 -7.46
C VAL A 231 -7.05 1.31 -7.89
N ILE A 232 -7.95 1.21 -6.93
CA ILE A 232 -9.39 1.01 -7.14
C ILE A 232 -10.13 2.26 -6.66
N PRO A 233 -10.90 2.94 -7.51
CA PRO A 233 -11.68 4.10 -7.08
C PRO A 233 -12.78 3.69 -6.09
N LEU A 234 -13.01 4.52 -5.09
CA LEU A 234 -14.02 4.37 -4.05
C LEU A 234 -14.80 5.67 -3.87
N ASP A 235 -15.98 5.57 -3.27
CA ASP A 235 -16.69 6.69 -2.66
C ASP A 235 -16.80 6.48 -1.14
N ASN A 236 -17.19 7.53 -0.42
CA ASN A 236 -17.34 7.46 1.04
C ASN A 236 -18.45 6.49 1.50
N THR A 237 -19.35 6.11 0.60
CA THR A 237 -20.40 5.15 0.85
C THR A 237 -20.01 3.71 0.54
N SER A 238 -18.85 3.47 -0.06
CA SER A 238 -18.43 2.17 -0.55
C SER A 238 -18.33 1.16 0.59
N ARG A 239 -18.88 -0.05 0.40
CA ARG A 239 -18.90 -1.11 1.42
C ARG A 239 -18.31 -2.43 0.96
N GLU A 240 -18.24 -2.66 -0.34
CA GLU A 240 -17.76 -3.91 -0.93
C GLU A 240 -16.83 -3.62 -2.12
N VAL A 241 -15.70 -4.32 -2.15
CA VAL A 241 -14.81 -4.38 -3.33
C VAL A 241 -14.65 -5.83 -3.72
N LYS A 242 -15.06 -6.16 -4.95
CA LYS A 242 -14.92 -7.49 -5.54
C LYS A 242 -13.93 -7.45 -6.68
N ILE A 243 -12.95 -8.35 -6.66
CA ILE A 243 -11.87 -8.43 -7.63
C ILE A 243 -11.95 -9.80 -8.30
N MET A 244 -12.04 -9.82 -9.63
CA MET A 244 -11.99 -11.05 -10.43
C MET A 244 -10.65 -11.14 -11.15
N GLY A 245 -10.07 -12.34 -11.18
CA GLY A 245 -8.84 -12.63 -11.91
C GLY A 245 -9.00 -13.76 -12.91
N SER A 246 -7.91 -14.08 -13.60
CA SER A 246 -7.80 -15.28 -14.44
C SER A 246 -7.91 -16.56 -13.61
N LYS A 247 -7.49 -16.48 -12.34
CA LYS A 247 -7.47 -17.55 -11.36
C LYS A 247 -7.51 -16.96 -9.95
N VAL A 248 -8.32 -17.54 -9.07
CA VAL A 248 -8.20 -17.45 -7.61
C VAL A 248 -8.07 -18.88 -7.14
N ILE A 249 -7.15 -19.15 -6.22
CA ILE A 249 -6.78 -20.51 -5.75
C ILE A 249 -7.98 -21.48 -5.75
N PRO A 250 -7.95 -22.68 -6.38
CA PRO A 250 -6.78 -23.57 -6.46
C PRO A 250 -6.40 -24.11 -7.85
N GLU A 251 -5.14 -24.53 -7.98
CA GLU A 251 -4.87 -25.83 -8.58
C GLU A 251 -4.35 -26.73 -7.48
N PHE A 252 -5.03 -27.86 -7.26
CA PHE A 252 -4.64 -28.91 -6.31
C PHE A 252 -3.12 -29.05 -6.27
N GLY A 253 -2.53 -28.70 -5.13
CA GLY A 253 -1.08 -28.76 -4.94
C GLY A 253 -0.52 -30.12 -5.33
N GLY A 254 0.80 -30.21 -5.46
CA GLY A 254 1.50 -31.46 -5.80
C GLY A 254 1.02 -32.66 -4.99
N ILE A 255 0.50 -32.45 -3.78
CA ILE A 255 -0.11 -33.46 -2.91
C ILE A 255 -1.36 -34.10 -3.52
N ALA A 256 -2.34 -33.35 -4.04
CA ALA A 256 -3.53 -33.98 -4.61
C ALA A 256 -3.23 -34.68 -5.94
N LEU A 257 -2.26 -34.17 -6.71
CA LEU A 257 -1.73 -34.86 -7.89
C LEU A 257 -0.93 -36.12 -7.49
N LEU A 258 -0.22 -36.09 -6.36
CA LEU A 258 0.50 -37.24 -5.77
C LEU A 258 -0.47 -38.28 -5.21
N VAL A 259 -1.53 -37.87 -4.51
CA VAL A 259 -2.59 -38.76 -4.04
C VAL A 259 -3.34 -39.37 -5.22
N LEU A 260 -3.67 -38.57 -6.24
CA LEU A 260 -4.31 -39.07 -7.46
C LEU A 260 -3.42 -40.07 -8.19
N THR A 261 -2.12 -39.77 -8.36
CA THR A 261 -1.18 -40.68 -9.02
C THR A 261 -0.95 -41.96 -8.22
N ILE A 262 -0.78 -41.88 -6.89
CA ILE A 262 -0.70 -43.07 -6.01
C ILE A 262 -1.97 -43.90 -6.10
N SER A 263 -3.14 -43.25 -6.14
CA SER A 263 -4.43 -43.93 -6.23
C SER A 263 -4.57 -44.67 -7.57
N ILE A 264 -4.23 -44.03 -8.69
CA ILE A 264 -4.25 -44.63 -10.02
C ILE A 264 -3.30 -45.83 -10.11
N ILE A 265 -2.05 -45.67 -9.63
CA ILE A 265 -1.06 -46.76 -9.62
C ILE A 265 -1.57 -47.94 -8.80
N SER A 266 -2.15 -47.68 -7.62
CA SER A 266 -2.72 -48.70 -6.74
C SER A 266 -3.86 -49.48 -7.42
N VAL A 267 -4.77 -48.78 -8.10
CA VAL A 267 -5.88 -49.41 -8.84
C VAL A 267 -5.36 -50.27 -10.00
N ILE A 268 -4.36 -49.81 -10.75
CA ILE A 268 -3.76 -50.58 -11.86
C ILE A 268 -3.10 -51.87 -11.34
N ILE A 269 -2.33 -51.78 -10.25
CA ILE A 269 -1.68 -52.95 -9.62
C ILE A 269 -2.73 -53.95 -9.14
N PHE A 270 -3.77 -53.48 -8.45
CA PHE A 270 -4.83 -54.33 -7.94
C PHE A 270 -5.61 -55.01 -9.07
N SER A 271 -5.98 -54.25 -10.11
CA SER A 271 -6.70 -54.74 -11.29
C SER A 271 -5.94 -55.85 -12.04
N LYS A 272 -4.63 -55.67 -12.26
CA LYS A 272 -3.78 -56.72 -12.86
C LYS A 272 -3.71 -57.98 -12.00
N LYS A 273 -3.64 -57.85 -10.67
CA LYS A 273 -3.61 -58.99 -9.75
C LYS A 273 -4.92 -59.77 -9.75
N THR A 274 -6.07 -59.10 -9.81
CA THR A 274 -7.39 -59.75 -9.94
C THR A 274 -7.58 -60.45 -11.29
N SER A 275 -7.09 -59.87 -12.39
CA SER A 275 -7.14 -60.50 -13.72
C SER A 275 -6.32 -61.80 -13.80
N LEU A 276 -5.14 -61.84 -13.17
CA LEU A 276 -4.29 -63.04 -13.12
C LEU A 276 -4.88 -64.18 -12.26
N ILE A 277 -5.67 -63.85 -11.23
CA ILE A 277 -6.35 -64.84 -10.40
C ILE A 277 -7.57 -65.41 -11.12
N ALA A 278 -8.25 -64.62 -11.96
CA ALA A 278 -9.40 -65.09 -12.75
C ALA A 278 -9.03 -65.96 -13.96
N LEU A 279 -7.74 -66.03 -14.32
CA LEU A 279 -7.18 -66.85 -15.41
C LEU A 279 -6.50 -68.15 -14.94
N ARG A 280 -6.60 -68.48 -13.65
CA ARG A 280 -6.21 -69.77 -13.06
C ARG A 280 -7.46 -70.55 -12.65
#